data_AF-A0A1G0VB73-F1
#
_entry.id   AF-A0A1G0VB73-F1
#
_cell.length_a   1.000
_cell.length_b   1.000
_cell.length_c   1.000
_cell.angle_alpha   90.00
_cell.angle_beta   90.00
_cell.angle_gamma   90.00
#
_symmetry.space_group_name_H-M   'P 1'
#
loop_
_entity.id
_entity.type
_entity.pdbx_description
1 polymer ?
#
loop_
_entity_poly.entity_id
_entity_poly.type
_entity_poly.pdbx_seq_one_letter_code
_entity_poly.pdbx_strand_id
1 'polypeptide(L)'
;MKKYLIIIIGILFLHLNYAQDSTSLDTSKYPQNMTLEKSDSITYGQLINDSTFFEEYQGLIGAFIGALSAALIAFFSINKTHKKQIALENEKIIHQKLESEKKYCGILFSIYSILTNHYYISTELKKEIDAHLKILSNTGKLFVDKPYNYLPIDLLKDCTSQIYNYEKYDSNLLMYIVTYVSKIEIFFNDLNFIPLIKMKTEYEDDKSYVESLNGYFAALLKRLEVLDGINEKINSLIKDEINKSSVCDFREMDELLHNQQINRTP
;
A
#
# COMPACT_ATOMS: atom_id res chain seq x y z
N MET A 1 22.76 -30.67 10.82
CA MET A 1 21.90 -31.74 10.25
C MET A 1 22.49 -32.46 9.04
N LYS A 2 23.09 -31.79 8.03
CA LYS A 2 23.68 -32.47 6.84
C LYS A 2 24.73 -33.56 7.15
N LYS A 3 25.52 -33.41 8.22
CA LYS A 3 26.58 -34.36 8.59
C LYS A 3 26.05 -35.73 9.08
N TYR A 4 24.89 -35.77 9.73
CA TYR A 4 24.35 -37.02 10.29
C TYR A 4 23.63 -37.88 9.25
N LEU A 5 23.04 -37.27 8.21
CA LEU A 5 22.42 -37.99 7.10
C LEU A 5 23.46 -38.78 6.27
N ILE A 6 24.63 -38.19 6.04
CA ILE A 6 25.74 -38.85 5.32
C ILE A 6 26.29 -40.03 6.13
N ILE A 7 26.34 -39.93 7.46
CA ILE A 7 26.79 -41.02 8.33
C ILE A 7 25.81 -42.19 8.29
N ILE A 8 24.50 -41.92 8.33
CA ILE A 8 23.47 -42.98 8.29
C ILE A 8 23.45 -43.68 6.92
N ILE A 9 23.57 -42.93 5.81
CA ILE A 9 23.66 -43.50 4.46
C ILE A 9 24.98 -44.27 4.28
N GLY A 10 26.09 -43.79 4.86
CA GLY A 10 27.40 -44.46 4.82
C GLY A 10 27.41 -45.79 5.57
N ILE A 11 26.75 -45.88 6.73
CA ILE A 11 26.62 -47.12 7.50
C ILE A 11 25.77 -48.16 6.74
N LEU A 12 24.70 -47.72 6.07
CA LEU A 12 23.84 -48.58 5.23
C LEU A 12 24.59 -49.09 3.97
N PHE A 13 25.40 -48.27 3.32
CA PHE A 13 26.20 -48.69 2.15
C PHE A 13 27.34 -49.64 2.52
N LEU A 14 27.96 -49.46 3.69
CA LEU A 14 28.98 -50.39 4.21
C LEU A 14 28.40 -51.77 4.54
N HIS A 15 27.14 -51.86 4.96
CA HIS A 15 26.47 -53.14 5.24
C HIS A 15 26.04 -53.88 3.96
N LEU A 16 25.75 -53.16 2.87
CA LEU A 16 25.37 -53.76 1.58
C LEU A 16 26.57 -54.28 0.78
N ASN A 17 27.75 -53.65 0.88
CA ASN A 17 28.95 -54.06 0.14
C ASN A 17 29.74 -55.21 0.80
N TYR A 18 29.53 -55.48 2.09
CA TYR A 18 30.20 -56.62 2.77
C TYR A 18 29.53 -57.98 2.53
N ALA A 19 28.37 -58.01 1.86
CA ALA A 19 27.60 -59.23 1.61
C ALA A 19 27.94 -59.92 0.28
N GLN A 20 28.90 -59.41 -0.52
CA GLN A 20 29.10 -59.86 -1.90
C GLN A 20 30.45 -60.48 -2.29
N ASP A 21 31.42 -60.63 -1.39
CA ASP A 21 32.69 -61.30 -1.75
C ASP A 21 33.11 -62.35 -0.71
N SER A 22 32.74 -63.61 -0.96
CA SER A 22 33.44 -64.74 -0.37
C SER A 22 33.56 -65.90 -1.37
N THR A 23 34.50 -65.76 -2.32
CA THR A 23 35.09 -66.93 -2.97
C THR A 23 36.61 -66.79 -3.16
N SER A 24 37.28 -67.86 -2.74
CA SER A 24 38.67 -68.27 -3.01
C SER A 24 39.79 -67.82 -2.05
N LEU A 25 40.49 -68.86 -1.56
CA LEU A 25 41.64 -68.87 -0.68
C LEU A 25 42.87 -68.20 -1.31
N ASP A 26 43.73 -67.61 -0.49
CA ASP A 26 45.14 -68.00 -0.55
C ASP A 26 45.82 -67.96 0.83
N THR A 27 46.55 -69.03 1.11
CA THR A 27 47.35 -69.29 2.30
C THR A 27 48.78 -68.82 2.07
N SER A 28 49.32 -67.92 2.90
CA SER A 28 50.73 -68.03 3.31
C SER A 28 51.13 -67.08 4.45
N LYS A 29 51.98 -67.63 5.33
CA LYS A 29 52.85 -67.01 6.36
C LYS A 29 52.33 -67.01 7.82
N TYR A 30 52.70 -68.09 8.52
CA TYR A 30 52.89 -68.23 9.97
C TYR A 30 53.91 -67.21 10.55
N PRO A 31 54.02 -66.94 11.89
CA PRO A 31 53.80 -67.91 12.96
C PRO A 31 52.96 -67.50 14.20
N GLN A 32 52.35 -68.54 14.76
CA GLN A 32 52.17 -68.89 16.17
C GLN A 32 52.51 -67.83 17.24
N ASN A 33 51.51 -67.44 18.03
CA ASN A 33 51.38 -67.77 19.46
C ASN A 33 50.44 -66.78 20.16
N MET A 34 49.24 -67.23 20.51
CA MET A 34 48.60 -66.94 21.80
C MET A 34 47.37 -67.81 21.93
N THR A 35 47.46 -68.82 22.80
CA THR A 35 46.29 -69.44 23.42
C THR A 35 45.54 -68.35 24.19
N LEU A 36 44.41 -67.93 23.65
CA LEU A 36 43.37 -67.22 24.39
C LEU A 36 42.18 -68.16 24.52
N GLU A 37 41.86 -68.42 25.77
CA GLU A 37 40.78 -69.26 26.25
C GLU A 37 39.45 -68.92 25.56
N LYS A 38 38.64 -69.97 25.36
CA LYS A 38 37.23 -69.90 24.98
C LYS A 38 36.49 -68.93 25.92
N SER A 39 36.33 -67.70 25.46
CA SER A 39 35.19 -66.86 25.80
C SER A 39 34.22 -67.02 24.63
N ASP A 40 32.99 -67.46 24.90
CA ASP A 40 31.89 -67.48 23.94
C ASP A 40 31.52 -66.05 23.53
N SER A 41 32.40 -65.41 22.75
CA SER A 41 32.08 -64.19 22.03
C SER A 41 31.41 -64.61 20.73
N ILE A 42 30.10 -64.43 20.66
CA ILE A 42 29.36 -64.44 19.40
C ILE A 42 30.02 -63.38 18.52
N THR A 43 30.84 -63.82 17.57
CA THR A 43 31.48 -62.94 16.59
C THR A 43 30.39 -62.44 15.66
N TYR A 44 30.41 -61.15 15.29
CA TYR A 44 29.48 -60.55 14.33
C TYR A 44 29.35 -61.35 13.00
N GLY A 45 30.33 -62.19 12.67
CA GLY A 45 30.27 -63.11 11.53
C GLY A 45 29.32 -64.31 11.68
N GLN A 46 28.93 -64.70 12.90
CA GLN A 46 27.93 -65.77 13.11
C GLN A 46 26.49 -65.28 12.91
N LEU A 47 26.21 -63.99 13.13
CA LEU A 47 24.91 -63.38 12.83
C LEU A 47 24.65 -63.21 11.32
N ILE A 48 25.71 -63.20 10.50
CA ILE A 48 25.62 -62.98 9.04
C ILE A 48 25.44 -64.31 8.29
N ASN A 49 25.83 -65.44 8.90
CA ASN A 49 25.80 -66.76 8.25
C ASN A 49 24.50 -67.55 8.53
N ASP A 50 23.61 -67.03 9.38
CA ASP A 50 22.26 -67.55 9.56
C ASP A 50 21.36 -66.93 8.49
N SER A 51 21.13 -67.64 7.40
CA SER A 51 20.22 -67.23 6.32
C SER A 51 18.79 -66.94 6.83
N THR A 52 18.46 -67.50 8.00
CA THR A 52 17.22 -67.28 8.75
C THR A 52 17.08 -65.87 9.31
N PHE A 53 18.17 -65.21 9.72
CA PHE A 53 18.10 -63.85 10.29
C PHE A 53 17.64 -62.82 9.25
N PHE A 54 18.17 -62.90 8.02
CA PHE A 54 17.74 -62.01 6.95
C PHE A 54 16.32 -62.30 6.45
N GLU A 55 15.89 -63.56 6.44
CA GLU A 55 14.50 -63.94 6.11
C GLU A 55 13.50 -63.49 7.18
N GLU A 56 13.86 -63.60 8.47
CA GLU A 56 12.99 -63.29 9.60
C GLU A 56 12.83 -61.76 9.82
N TYR A 57 13.87 -60.98 9.51
CA TYR A 57 13.85 -59.51 9.64
C TYR A 57 13.71 -58.75 8.32
N GLN A 58 13.61 -59.42 7.17
CA GLN A 58 13.46 -58.80 5.85
C GLN A 58 12.26 -57.85 5.79
N GLY A 59 11.12 -58.29 6.33
CA GLY A 59 9.91 -57.47 6.41
C GLY A 59 10.06 -56.25 7.31
N LEU A 60 10.85 -56.36 8.38
CA LEU A 60 11.09 -55.29 9.35
C LEU A 60 12.04 -54.23 8.79
N ILE A 61 13.10 -54.65 8.09
CA ILE A 61 14.03 -53.77 7.37
C ILE A 61 13.32 -53.07 6.20
N GLY A 62 12.51 -53.80 5.43
CA GLY A 62 11.70 -53.24 4.35
C GLY A 62 10.69 -52.20 4.86
N ALA A 63 10.00 -52.48 5.96
CA ALA A 63 9.09 -51.54 6.61
C ALA A 63 9.82 -50.29 7.12
N PHE A 64 11.01 -50.44 7.70
CA PHE A 64 11.82 -49.32 8.17
C PHE A 64 12.27 -48.41 7.01
N ILE A 65 12.78 -48.97 5.91
CA ILE A 65 13.20 -48.21 4.73
C ILE A 65 11.99 -47.53 4.07
N GLY A 66 10.85 -48.22 3.98
CA GLY A 66 9.60 -47.66 3.49
C GLY A 66 9.11 -46.48 4.33
N ALA A 67 9.12 -46.62 5.66
CA ALA A 67 8.73 -45.56 6.59
C ALA A 67 9.69 -44.36 6.53
N LEU A 68 11.01 -44.59 6.44
CA LEU A 68 12.00 -43.53 6.31
C LEU A 68 11.84 -42.77 4.99
N SER A 69 11.60 -43.48 3.89
CA SER A 69 11.39 -42.89 2.57
C SER A 69 10.10 -42.08 2.53
N ALA A 70 9.01 -42.61 3.11
CA ALA A 70 7.75 -41.90 3.27
C ALA A 70 7.91 -40.63 4.12
N ALA A 71 8.65 -40.70 5.23
CA ALA A 71 8.94 -39.56 6.09
C ALA A 71 9.78 -38.48 5.36
N LEU A 72 10.77 -38.88 4.57
CA LEU A 72 11.57 -37.95 3.75
C LEU A 72 10.71 -37.27 2.68
N ILE A 73 9.90 -38.04 1.94
CA ILE A 73 8.99 -37.51 0.92
C ILE A 73 7.98 -36.54 1.55
N ALA A 74 7.40 -36.90 2.70
CA ALA A 74 6.50 -36.04 3.46
C ALA A 74 7.20 -34.74 3.91
N PHE A 75 8.42 -34.83 4.44
CA PHE A 75 9.21 -33.67 4.85
C PHE A 75 9.50 -32.71 3.69
N PHE A 76 9.98 -33.23 2.54
CA PHE A 76 10.23 -32.41 1.36
C PHE A 76 8.94 -31.81 0.78
N SER A 77 7.84 -32.57 0.77
CA SER A 77 6.53 -32.11 0.33
C SER A 77 6.00 -30.96 1.18
N ILE A 78 6.06 -31.09 2.52
CA ILE A 78 5.67 -30.04 3.47
C ILE A 78 6.53 -28.79 3.28
N ASN A 79 7.85 -28.95 3.20
CA ASN A 79 8.76 -27.81 3.07
C ASN A 79 8.57 -27.07 1.73
N LYS A 80 8.32 -27.80 0.64
CA LYS A 80 8.00 -27.21 -0.67
C LYS A 80 6.66 -26.47 -0.64
N THR A 81 5.65 -27.05 0.00
CA THR A 81 4.31 -26.45 0.13
C THR A 81 4.35 -25.18 0.99
N HIS A 82 5.05 -25.21 2.12
CA HIS A 82 5.22 -24.08 3.02
C HIS A 82 5.95 -22.90 2.34
N LYS A 83 7.04 -23.17 1.60
CA LYS A 83 7.72 -22.12 0.82
C LYS A 83 6.82 -21.50 -0.24
N LYS A 84 6.01 -22.31 -0.93
CA LYS A 84 5.04 -21.82 -1.92
C LYS A 84 3.95 -20.98 -1.27
N GLN A 85 3.48 -21.37 -0.08
CA GLN A 85 2.49 -20.62 0.68
C GLN A 85 3.03 -19.26 1.12
N ILE A 86 4.25 -19.19 1.66
CA ILE A 86 4.90 -17.91 2.00
C ILE A 86 5.02 -17.01 0.76
N ALA A 87 5.42 -17.56 -0.38
CA ALA A 87 5.52 -16.78 -1.62
C ALA A 87 4.17 -16.20 -2.05
N LEU A 88 3.10 -17.01 -2.01
CA LEU A 88 1.74 -16.57 -2.32
C LEU A 88 1.20 -15.53 -1.34
N GLU A 89 1.48 -15.69 -0.04
CA GLU A 89 1.10 -14.71 0.98
C GLU A 89 1.83 -13.38 0.77
N ASN A 90 3.14 -13.42 0.49
CA ASN A 90 3.92 -12.22 0.15
C ASN A 90 3.40 -11.52 -1.11
N GLU A 91 3.06 -12.28 -2.15
CA GLU A 91 2.48 -11.73 -3.38
C GLU A 91 1.13 -11.04 -3.12
N LYS A 92 0.26 -11.66 -2.33
CA LYS A 92 -1.01 -11.05 -1.90
C LYS A 92 -0.80 -9.74 -1.15
N ILE A 93 0.18 -9.69 -0.23
CA ILE A 93 0.51 -8.48 0.52
C ILE A 93 1.00 -7.38 -0.42
N ILE A 94 1.86 -7.71 -1.39
CA ILE A 94 2.34 -6.74 -2.40
C ILE A 94 1.17 -6.22 -3.22
N HIS A 95 0.31 -7.10 -3.73
CA HIS A 95 -0.85 -6.70 -4.53
C HIS A 95 -1.80 -5.78 -3.75
N GLN A 96 -2.10 -6.11 -2.48
CA GLN A 96 -2.93 -5.27 -1.62
C GLN A 96 -2.31 -3.88 -1.39
N LYS A 97 -0.98 -3.81 -1.22
CA LYS A 97 -0.27 -2.52 -1.10
C LYS A 97 -0.38 -1.69 -2.37
N LEU A 98 -0.14 -2.29 -3.53
CA LEU A 98 -0.25 -1.60 -4.83
C LEU A 98 -1.68 -1.11 -5.10
N GLU A 99 -2.69 -1.92 -4.75
CA GLU A 99 -4.10 -1.55 -4.88
C GLU A 99 -4.48 -0.38 -3.95
N SER A 100 -3.97 -0.40 -2.70
CA SER A 100 -4.16 0.70 -1.76
C SER A 100 -3.51 2.02 -2.23
N GLU A 101 -2.31 1.93 -2.80
CA GLU A 101 -1.57 3.08 -3.35
C GLU A 101 -2.28 3.66 -4.59
N LYS A 102 -2.79 2.78 -5.47
CA LYS A 102 -3.60 3.20 -6.62
C LYS A 102 -4.88 3.91 -6.19
N LYS A 103 -5.58 3.37 -5.18
CA LYS A 103 -6.79 4.00 -4.62
C LYS A 103 -6.47 5.37 -4.01
N TYR A 104 -5.36 5.47 -3.27
CA TYR A 104 -4.88 6.74 -2.71
C TYR A 104 -4.59 7.78 -3.81
N CYS A 105 -3.88 7.41 -4.87
CA CYS A 105 -3.63 8.30 -6.01
C CYS A 105 -4.94 8.76 -6.67
N GLY A 106 -5.92 7.86 -6.81
CA GLY A 106 -7.27 8.22 -7.30
C GLY A 106 -7.98 9.25 -6.42
N ILE A 107 -7.85 9.13 -5.09
CA ILE A 107 -8.38 10.12 -4.14
C ILE A 107 -7.67 11.47 -4.31
N LEU A 108 -6.34 11.48 -4.36
CA LEU A 108 -5.56 12.71 -4.57
C LEU A 108 -5.92 13.40 -5.87
N PHE A 109 -6.06 12.65 -6.96
CA PHE A 109 -6.45 13.20 -8.25
C PHE A 109 -7.89 13.76 -8.26
N SER A 110 -8.79 13.12 -7.51
CA SER A 110 -10.16 13.64 -7.31
C SER A 110 -10.12 15.00 -6.60
N ILE A 111 -9.31 15.13 -5.54
CA ILE A 111 -9.09 16.39 -4.83
C ILE A 111 -8.53 17.45 -5.78
N TYR A 112 -7.51 17.12 -6.56
CA TYR A 112 -6.93 18.03 -7.56
C TYR A 112 -7.98 18.55 -8.55
N SER A 113 -8.83 17.66 -9.05
CA SER A 113 -9.89 18.02 -10.02
C SER A 113 -10.94 18.95 -9.39
N ILE A 114 -11.36 18.67 -8.15
CA ILE A 114 -12.30 19.53 -7.41
C ILE A 114 -11.69 20.91 -7.17
N LEU A 115 -10.44 20.96 -6.73
CA LEU A 115 -9.73 22.19 -6.43
C LEU A 115 -9.45 23.02 -7.70
N THR A 116 -9.22 22.37 -8.84
CA THR A 116 -9.13 23.05 -10.14
C THR A 116 -10.45 23.72 -10.50
N ASN A 117 -11.58 23.03 -10.30
CA ASN A 117 -12.90 23.64 -10.50
C ASN A 117 -13.17 24.78 -9.51
N HIS A 118 -12.74 24.63 -8.25
CA HIS A 118 -12.86 25.70 -7.26
C HIS A 118 -12.07 26.94 -7.65
N TYR A 119 -10.87 26.78 -8.21
CA TYR A 119 -10.06 27.89 -8.71
C TYR A 119 -10.77 28.65 -9.83
N TYR A 120 -11.42 27.94 -10.76
CA TYR A 120 -12.22 28.56 -11.82
C TYR A 120 -13.38 29.39 -11.25
N ILE A 121 -14.17 28.82 -10.35
CA ILE A 121 -15.30 29.51 -9.72
C ILE A 121 -14.81 30.70 -8.86
N SER A 122 -13.71 30.55 -8.11
CA SER A 122 -13.06 31.63 -7.35
C SER A 122 -12.69 32.80 -8.25
N THR A 123 -12.12 32.51 -9.43
CA THR A 123 -11.73 33.52 -10.41
C THR A 123 -12.93 34.29 -10.95
N GLU A 124 -14.04 33.61 -11.27
CA GLU A 124 -15.27 34.29 -11.71
C GLU A 124 -15.87 35.12 -10.57
N LEU A 125 -15.89 34.60 -9.34
CA LEU A 125 -16.39 35.33 -8.18
C LEU A 125 -15.58 36.61 -7.88
N LYS A 126 -14.25 36.57 -8.06
CA LYS A 126 -13.40 37.78 -7.95
C LYS A 126 -13.81 38.84 -8.98
N LYS A 127 -14.03 38.44 -10.24
CA LYS A 127 -14.49 39.36 -11.30
C LYS A 127 -15.86 39.95 -10.97
N GLU A 128 -16.77 39.17 -10.43
CA GLU A 128 -18.08 39.64 -9.98
C GLU A 128 -17.96 40.65 -8.84
N ILE A 129 -17.15 40.35 -7.81
CA ILE A 129 -16.89 41.27 -6.69
C ILE A 129 -16.27 42.59 -7.19
N ASP A 130 -15.28 42.52 -8.08
CA ASP A 130 -14.66 43.71 -8.68
C ASP A 130 -15.65 44.53 -9.49
N ALA A 131 -16.58 43.88 -10.20
CA ALA A 131 -17.64 44.57 -10.93
C ALA A 131 -18.61 45.29 -9.97
N HIS A 132 -19.00 44.63 -8.88
CA HIS A 132 -19.85 45.26 -7.85
C HIS A 132 -19.16 46.45 -7.19
N LEU A 133 -17.87 46.35 -6.87
CA LEU A 133 -17.08 47.45 -6.31
C LEU A 133 -17.01 48.65 -7.26
N LYS A 134 -16.86 48.41 -8.57
CA LYS A 134 -16.88 49.48 -9.59
C LYS A 134 -18.25 50.15 -9.70
N ILE A 135 -19.33 49.36 -9.71
CA ILE A 135 -20.71 49.90 -9.76
C ILE A 135 -21.01 50.70 -8.49
N LEU A 136 -20.63 50.19 -7.32
CA LEU A 136 -20.79 50.87 -6.04
C LEU A 136 -20.06 52.21 -6.03
N SER A 137 -18.80 52.24 -6.49
CA SER A 137 -18.00 53.47 -6.57
C SER A 137 -18.62 54.53 -7.49
N ASN A 138 -19.31 54.10 -8.55
CA ASN A 138 -19.91 55.00 -9.54
C ASN A 138 -21.33 55.45 -9.18
N THR A 139 -22.10 54.62 -8.48
CA THR A 139 -23.55 54.83 -8.26
C THR A 139 -23.94 55.02 -6.80
N GLY A 140 -23.05 54.72 -5.85
CA GLY A 140 -23.34 54.65 -4.42
C GLY A 140 -24.28 53.49 -4.04
N LYS A 141 -24.66 52.65 -4.99
CA LYS A 141 -25.66 51.58 -4.80
C LYS A 141 -25.08 50.23 -5.17
N LEU A 142 -25.43 49.23 -4.37
CA LEU A 142 -25.15 47.84 -4.66
C LEU A 142 -26.31 47.24 -5.46
N PHE A 143 -25.99 46.64 -6.61
CA PHE A 143 -26.91 45.83 -7.39
C PHE A 143 -26.40 44.40 -7.38
N VAL A 144 -27.20 43.45 -6.88
CA VAL A 144 -26.88 42.02 -6.94
C VAL A 144 -28.01 41.30 -7.65
N ASP A 145 -27.77 40.96 -8.92
CA ASP A 145 -28.80 40.38 -9.80
C ASP A 145 -28.80 38.85 -9.80
N LYS A 146 -27.80 38.22 -9.18
CA LYS A 146 -27.66 36.75 -9.13
C LYS A 146 -27.17 36.26 -7.77
N PRO A 147 -27.62 35.08 -7.32
CA PRO A 147 -26.99 34.41 -6.19
C PRO A 147 -25.55 34.05 -6.56
N TYR A 148 -24.62 34.24 -5.62
CA TYR A 148 -23.23 33.85 -5.83
C TYR A 148 -23.10 32.33 -6.02
N ASN A 149 -22.20 31.93 -6.91
CA ASN A 149 -21.89 30.52 -7.15
C ASN A 149 -21.21 29.92 -5.91
N TYR A 150 -21.85 28.91 -5.32
CA TYR A 150 -21.30 28.16 -4.20
C TYR A 150 -20.27 27.14 -4.70
N LEU A 151 -19.12 27.02 -4.02
CA LEU A 151 -18.14 25.97 -4.32
C LEU A 151 -18.54 24.68 -3.55
N PRO A 152 -18.87 23.58 -4.23
CA PRO A 152 -19.32 22.37 -3.55
C PRO A 152 -18.17 21.71 -2.76
N ILE A 153 -18.31 21.64 -1.44
CA ILE A 153 -17.26 21.12 -0.54
C ILE A 153 -17.49 19.69 -0.06
N ASP A 154 -18.68 19.12 -0.24
CA ASP A 154 -19.02 17.81 0.34
C ASP A 154 -18.14 16.69 -0.23
N LEU A 155 -17.96 16.68 -1.55
CA LEU A 155 -17.07 15.73 -2.20
C LEU A 155 -15.61 15.90 -1.74
N LEU A 156 -15.17 17.14 -1.50
CA LEU A 156 -13.83 17.42 -0.99
C LEU A 156 -13.65 16.86 0.43
N LYS A 157 -14.65 17.02 1.30
CA LYS A 157 -14.66 16.45 2.66
C LYS A 157 -14.63 14.93 2.63
N ASP A 158 -15.43 14.32 1.76
CA ASP A 158 -15.47 12.87 1.60
C ASP A 158 -14.11 12.34 1.14
N CYS A 159 -13.48 12.97 0.13
CA CYS A 159 -12.13 12.60 -0.30
C CYS A 159 -11.10 12.80 0.82
N THR A 160 -11.18 13.90 1.58
CA THR A 160 -10.29 14.18 2.71
C THR A 160 -10.37 13.10 3.78
N SER A 161 -11.59 12.64 4.12
CA SER A 161 -11.79 11.57 5.10
C SER A 161 -11.18 10.24 4.65
N GLN A 162 -11.15 9.99 3.34
CA GLN A 162 -10.61 8.75 2.77
C GLN A 162 -9.09 8.71 2.73
N ILE A 163 -8.39 9.85 2.82
CA ILE A 163 -6.91 9.91 2.89
C ILE A 163 -6.39 9.09 4.08
N TYR A 164 -7.07 9.13 5.22
CA TYR A 164 -6.67 8.40 6.43
C TYR A 164 -6.61 6.87 6.25
N ASN A 165 -7.29 6.32 5.24
CA ASN A 165 -7.29 4.88 4.97
C ASN A 165 -5.96 4.39 4.38
N TYR A 166 -5.09 5.28 3.92
CA TYR A 166 -3.80 4.94 3.34
C TYR A 166 -2.68 5.10 4.37
N GLU A 167 -2.03 4.01 4.78
CA GLU A 167 -1.05 4.02 5.89
C GLU A 167 0.09 5.05 5.74
N LYS A 168 0.48 5.39 4.51
CA LYS A 168 1.62 6.27 4.20
C LYS A 168 1.19 7.64 3.66
N TYR A 169 0.01 8.13 4.03
CA TYR A 169 -0.44 9.45 3.57
C TYR A 169 0.52 10.58 4.01
N ASP A 170 0.61 11.64 3.21
CA ASP A 170 1.36 12.84 3.59
C ASP A 170 0.53 13.71 4.55
N SER A 171 0.98 13.79 5.80
CA SER A 171 0.35 14.60 6.84
C SER A 171 0.30 16.10 6.53
N ASN A 172 1.29 16.64 5.80
CA ASN A 172 1.32 18.05 5.42
C ASN A 172 0.25 18.33 4.37
N LEU A 173 0.14 17.47 3.35
CA LEU A 173 -0.90 17.56 2.34
C LEU A 173 -2.30 17.53 2.99
N LEU A 174 -2.53 16.57 3.90
CA LEU A 174 -3.78 16.48 4.65
C LEU A 174 -4.07 17.75 5.46
N MET A 175 -3.07 18.30 6.17
CA MET A 175 -3.21 19.53 6.93
C MET A 175 -3.64 20.71 6.04
N TYR A 176 -3.05 20.85 4.85
CA TYR A 176 -3.45 21.90 3.91
C TYR A 176 -4.87 21.70 3.38
N ILE A 177 -5.27 20.47 3.07
CA ILE A 177 -6.64 20.17 2.61
C ILE A 177 -7.66 20.50 3.71
N VAL A 178 -7.43 20.07 4.95
CA VAL A 178 -8.29 20.39 6.10
C VAL A 178 -8.35 21.91 6.32
N THR A 179 -7.22 22.59 6.20
CA THR A 179 -7.16 24.05 6.31
C THR A 179 -8.00 24.71 5.21
N TYR A 180 -7.89 24.23 3.97
CA TYR A 180 -8.68 24.73 2.85
C TYR A 180 -10.18 24.55 3.10
N VAL A 181 -10.61 23.35 3.51
CA VAL A 181 -12.01 23.02 3.83
C VAL A 181 -12.55 23.95 4.93
N SER A 182 -11.79 24.19 5.98
CA SER A 182 -12.20 25.12 7.03
C SER A 182 -12.32 26.57 6.53
N LYS A 183 -11.35 27.03 5.72
CA LYS A 183 -11.34 28.41 5.21
C LYS A 183 -12.47 28.68 4.23
N ILE A 184 -12.81 27.71 3.38
CA ILE A 184 -13.89 27.86 2.39
C ILE A 184 -15.27 27.87 3.06
N GLU A 185 -15.47 27.11 4.14
CA GLU A 185 -16.68 27.17 4.95
C GLU A 185 -16.86 28.54 5.61
N ILE A 186 -15.79 29.09 6.19
CA ILE A 186 -15.81 30.44 6.74
C ILE A 186 -16.14 31.46 5.63
N PHE A 187 -15.53 31.33 4.46
CA PHE A 187 -15.80 32.19 3.32
C PHE A 187 -17.28 32.16 2.92
N PHE A 188 -17.94 30.99 2.89
CA PHE A 188 -19.36 30.91 2.58
C PHE A 188 -20.27 31.51 3.62
N ASN A 189 -19.93 31.36 4.90
CA ASN A 189 -20.68 32.02 5.97
C ASN A 189 -20.60 33.55 5.82
N ASP A 190 -19.45 34.05 5.37
CA ASP A 190 -19.23 35.48 5.14
C ASP A 190 -19.91 35.98 3.85
N LEU A 191 -20.00 35.15 2.80
CA LEU A 191 -20.64 35.46 1.51
C LEU A 191 -22.17 35.63 1.61
N ASN A 192 -22.75 35.34 2.77
CA ASN A 192 -24.19 35.30 2.95
C ASN A 192 -24.82 36.71 2.80
N PHE A 193 -26.04 36.81 2.28
CA PHE A 193 -26.67 38.11 1.93
C PHE A 193 -27.20 38.91 3.14
N ILE A 194 -27.35 38.27 4.30
CA ILE A 194 -27.95 38.86 5.49
C ILE A 194 -27.18 40.08 6.03
N PRO A 195 -25.84 40.06 6.15
CA PRO A 195 -25.05 41.23 6.55
C PRO A 195 -25.17 42.40 5.56
N LEU A 196 -25.20 42.12 4.24
CA LEU A 196 -25.36 43.15 3.20
C LEU A 196 -26.73 43.85 3.28
N ILE A 197 -27.80 43.09 3.54
CA ILE A 197 -29.15 43.62 3.74
C ILE A 197 -29.23 44.46 5.02
N LYS A 198 -28.59 44.03 6.11
CA LYS A 198 -28.55 44.75 7.39
C LYS A 198 -27.75 46.04 7.34
N MET A 199 -26.63 46.07 6.60
CA MET A 199 -25.82 47.27 6.44
C MET A 199 -26.64 48.43 5.86
N LYS A 200 -27.55 48.18 4.92
CA LYS A 200 -28.41 49.24 4.35
C LYS A 200 -29.38 49.84 5.38
N THR A 201 -29.79 49.06 6.38
CA THR A 201 -30.69 49.52 7.45
C THR A 201 -29.97 50.14 8.64
N GLU A 202 -28.66 49.90 8.80
CA GLU A 202 -27.86 50.39 9.94
C GLU A 202 -27.17 51.74 9.70
N TYR A 203 -26.87 52.09 8.44
CA TYR A 203 -26.22 53.36 8.12
C TYR A 203 -27.23 54.41 7.68
N GLU A 204 -27.30 55.52 8.42
CA GLU A 204 -28.17 56.67 8.12
C GLU A 204 -27.62 57.55 6.98
N ASP A 205 -26.31 57.48 6.69
CA ASP A 205 -25.65 58.23 5.62
C ASP A 205 -25.03 57.32 4.55
N ASP A 206 -25.18 57.72 3.28
CA ASP A 206 -24.74 56.97 2.10
C ASP A 206 -23.21 56.75 2.06
N LYS A 207 -22.42 57.63 2.68
CA LYS A 207 -20.95 57.55 2.66
C LYS A 207 -20.46 56.43 3.56
N SER A 208 -20.95 56.36 4.79
CA SER A 208 -20.63 55.29 5.75
C SER A 208 -21.09 53.92 5.25
N TYR A 209 -22.22 53.88 4.54
CA TYR A 209 -22.71 52.67 3.87
C TYR A 209 -21.74 52.18 2.78
N VAL A 210 -21.30 53.08 1.88
CA VAL A 210 -20.36 52.74 0.80
C VAL A 210 -19.00 52.32 1.36
N GLU A 211 -18.47 53.00 2.38
CA GLU A 211 -17.20 52.62 3.03
C GLU A 211 -17.28 51.23 3.66
N SER A 212 -18.40 50.90 4.29
CA SER A 212 -18.63 49.59 4.91
C SER A 212 -18.73 48.46 3.88
N LEU A 213 -19.42 48.70 2.77
CA LEU A 213 -19.49 47.74 1.65
C LEU A 213 -18.13 47.51 1.01
N ASN A 214 -17.34 48.59 0.81
CA ASN A 214 -15.97 48.47 0.30
C ASN A 214 -15.10 47.61 1.24
N GLY A 215 -15.21 47.82 2.56
CA GLY A 215 -14.50 47.02 3.56
C GLY A 215 -14.91 45.54 3.52
N TYR A 216 -16.21 45.26 3.39
CA TYR A 216 -16.74 43.91 3.27
C TYR A 216 -16.21 43.18 2.02
N PHE A 217 -16.32 43.79 0.84
CA PHE A 217 -15.86 43.16 -0.41
C PHE A 217 -14.33 43.01 -0.45
N ALA A 218 -13.57 43.99 0.07
CA ALA A 218 -12.12 43.87 0.18
C ALA A 218 -11.71 42.69 1.10
N ALA A 219 -12.44 42.47 2.20
CA ALA A 219 -12.21 41.32 3.08
C ALA A 219 -12.52 39.99 2.38
N LEU A 220 -13.57 39.92 1.56
CA LEU A 220 -13.87 38.73 0.75
C LEU A 220 -12.78 38.44 -0.28
N LEU A 221 -12.29 39.46 -1.01
CA LEU A 221 -11.20 39.30 -1.98
C LEU A 221 -9.93 38.74 -1.33
N LYS A 222 -9.53 39.32 -0.19
CA LYS A 222 -8.37 38.85 0.57
C LYS A 222 -8.51 37.39 1.02
N ARG A 223 -9.73 36.95 1.38
CA ARG A 223 -9.98 35.55 1.74
C ARG A 223 -9.87 34.62 0.54
N LEU A 224 -10.36 35.04 -0.63
CA LEU A 224 -10.19 34.29 -1.88
C LEU A 224 -8.72 34.17 -2.28
N GLU A 225 -7.90 35.22 -2.11
CA GLU A 225 -6.45 35.15 -2.32
C GLU A 225 -5.76 34.12 -1.41
N VAL A 226 -6.15 34.07 -0.13
CA VAL A 226 -5.65 33.06 0.81
C VAL A 226 -6.07 31.66 0.37
N LEU A 227 -7.31 31.47 -0.06
CA LEU A 227 -7.81 30.19 -0.56
C LEU A 227 -7.06 29.73 -1.81
N ASP A 228 -6.79 30.63 -2.75
CA ASP A 228 -6.03 30.32 -3.96
C ASP A 228 -4.59 29.91 -3.61
N GLY A 229 -3.92 30.62 -2.70
CA GLY A 229 -2.58 30.25 -2.25
C GLY A 229 -2.52 28.87 -1.57
N ILE A 230 -3.54 28.51 -0.79
CA ILE A 230 -3.64 27.16 -0.20
C ILE A 230 -3.91 26.12 -1.30
N ASN A 231 -4.79 26.43 -2.25
CA ASN A 231 -5.13 25.56 -3.38
C ASN A 231 -3.88 25.24 -4.23
N GLU A 232 -3.11 26.25 -4.62
CA GLU A 232 -1.84 26.07 -5.35
C GLU A 232 -0.88 25.15 -4.59
N LYS A 233 -0.77 25.33 -3.27
CA LYS A 233 0.09 24.49 -2.43
C LYS A 233 -0.38 23.04 -2.41
N ILE A 234 -1.69 22.80 -2.27
CA ILE A 234 -2.27 21.46 -2.33
C ILE A 234 -2.00 20.81 -3.69
N ASN A 235 -2.25 21.53 -4.79
CA ASN A 235 -2.04 21.01 -6.14
C ASN A 235 -0.59 20.63 -6.40
N SER A 236 0.37 21.43 -5.92
CA SER A 236 1.79 21.09 -5.98
C SER A 236 2.09 19.80 -5.22
N LEU A 237 1.62 19.68 -3.98
CA LEU A 237 1.85 18.50 -3.14
C LEU A 237 1.21 17.23 -3.72
N ILE A 238 0.01 17.34 -4.31
CA ILE A 238 -0.65 16.22 -4.98
C ILE A 238 0.18 15.73 -6.17
N LYS A 239 0.67 16.66 -7.00
CA LYS A 239 1.53 16.31 -8.14
C LYS A 239 2.79 15.60 -7.67
N ASP A 240 3.44 16.12 -6.63
CA ASP A 240 4.64 15.51 -6.06
C ASP A 240 4.37 14.12 -5.52
N GLU A 241 3.25 13.89 -4.80
CA GLU A 241 2.92 12.56 -4.27
C GLU A 241 2.52 11.56 -5.35
N ILE A 242 1.75 11.97 -6.35
CA ILE A 242 1.42 11.07 -7.47
C ILE A 242 2.68 10.71 -8.25
N ASN A 243 3.60 11.64 -8.47
CA ASN A 243 4.86 11.35 -9.19
C ASN A 243 5.85 10.47 -8.40
N LYS A 244 5.71 10.36 -7.07
CA LYS A 244 6.47 9.41 -6.24
C LYS A 244 5.86 8.00 -6.29
N SER A 245 4.62 7.87 -6.74
CA SER A 245 3.91 6.60 -6.81
C SER A 245 4.58 5.66 -7.82
N SER A 246 4.60 4.38 -7.48
CA SER A 246 5.08 3.33 -8.39
C SER A 246 3.98 2.81 -9.34
N VAL A 247 2.74 3.22 -9.12
CA VAL A 247 1.54 2.66 -9.78
C VAL A 247 0.69 3.69 -10.52
N CYS A 248 1.02 4.98 -10.42
CA CYS A 248 0.27 6.06 -11.05
C CYS A 248 1.22 7.08 -11.67
N ASP A 249 0.82 7.64 -12.82
CA ASP A 249 1.45 8.79 -13.45
C ASP A 249 0.44 9.93 -13.53
N PHE A 250 0.80 11.09 -12.96
CA PHE A 250 -0.06 12.26 -12.95
C PHE A 250 -0.45 12.68 -14.37
N ARG A 251 0.49 12.62 -15.31
CA ARG A 251 0.27 13.04 -16.69
C ARG A 251 -0.78 12.17 -17.38
N GLU A 252 -0.71 10.85 -17.19
CA GLU A 252 -1.69 9.92 -17.75
C GLU A 252 -3.10 10.20 -17.19
N MET A 253 -3.20 10.46 -15.89
CA MET A 253 -4.48 10.78 -15.24
C MET A 253 -5.06 12.11 -15.74
N ASP A 254 -4.22 13.13 -15.93
CA ASP A 254 -4.63 14.46 -16.44
C ASP A 254 -5.08 14.39 -17.92
N GLU A 255 -4.35 13.65 -18.75
CA GLU A 255 -4.74 13.38 -20.15
C GLU A 255 -6.10 12.65 -20.23
N LEU A 256 -6.36 11.69 -19.34
CA LEU A 256 -7.66 11.02 -19.24
C LEU A 256 -8.79 11.98 -18.86
N LEU A 257 -8.57 12.87 -17.90
CA LEU A 257 -9.55 13.88 -17.49
C LEU A 257 -9.85 14.85 -18.65
N HIS A 258 -8.82 15.33 -19.33
CA HIS A 258 -8.96 16.23 -20.47
C HIS A 258 -9.77 15.59 -21.60
N ASN A 259 -9.49 14.34 -21.94
CA ASN A 259 -10.23 13.59 -22.97
C ASN A 259 -11.69 13.31 -22.56
N GLN A 260 -11.97 13.11 -21.28
CA GLN A 260 -13.34 12.97 -20.78
C GLN A 260 -14.12 14.28 -20.81
N GLN A 261 -13.46 15.42 -20.66
CA GLN A 261 -14.08 16.75 -20.75
C GLN A 261 -14.39 17.13 -22.20
N ILE A 262 -13.48 16.88 -23.15
CA ILE A 262 -13.69 17.14 -24.59
C ILE A 262 -14.85 16.31 -25.15
N ASN A 263 -14.94 15.03 -24.77
CA ASN A 263 -16.01 14.14 -25.25
C ASN A 263 -17.39 14.40 -24.61
N ARG A 264 -17.50 15.39 -23.72
CA ARG A 264 -18.76 15.83 -23.09
C ARG A 264 -19.29 17.16 -23.63
N THR A 265 -18.55 17.82 -24.53
CA THR A 265 -19.03 19.00 -25.24
C THR A 265 -19.90 18.56 -26.43
N PRO A 266 -21.21 18.88 -26.46
CA PRO A 266 -22.07 18.60 -27.62
C PRO A 266 -21.73 19.45 -28.85
#